data_AF-A0A0V0Q904-F1
#
_entry.id   AF-A0A0V0Q904-F1
#
_cell.length_a   1.000
_cell.length_b   1.000
_cell.length_c   1.000
_cell.angle_alpha   90.00
_cell.angle_beta   90.00
_cell.angle_gamma   90.00
#
_symmetry.space_group_name_H-M   'P 1'
#
loop_
_entity.id
_entity.type
_entity.pdbx_description
1 polymer ?
#
loop_
_entity_poly.entity_id
_entity_poly.type
_entity_poly.pdbx_seq_one_letter_code
_entity_poly.pdbx_strand_id
1 'polypeptide(L)'
;MQMMASQFGGGAQLQDIYKFDIINCNFENNLAGGLGGGIAVFNFTVGQIISSNFTNNQVSYSGGAIQLFDGEVFKIYDCNFDDNGGNAQTGGAIQTYEVNHISILDSIFQYNFCANSGGGIYIKYASEIFVERSTFYNNTAHNETLLQKQFYHVQ
;
A
#
# COMPACT_ATOMS: atom_id res chain seq x y z
N MET A 1 -27.81 -1.51 -9.03
CA MET A 1 -27.31 -2.81 -8.53
C MET A 1 -25.88 -2.54 -8.04
N GLN A 2 -25.72 -2.20 -6.75
CA GLN A 2 -24.41 -1.99 -6.14
C GLN A 2 -23.76 -3.36 -5.92
N MET A 3 -22.64 -3.63 -6.58
CA MET A 3 -21.82 -4.79 -6.22
C MET A 3 -21.27 -4.52 -4.82
N MET A 4 -21.61 -5.36 -3.85
CA MET A 4 -20.99 -5.30 -2.53
C MET A 4 -19.52 -5.71 -2.70
N ALA A 5 -18.62 -4.73 -2.60
CA ALA A 5 -17.18 -4.95 -2.56
C ALA A 5 -16.82 -5.93 -1.44
N SER A 6 -15.81 -6.78 -1.63
CA SER A 6 -15.26 -7.59 -0.54
C SER A 6 -14.82 -6.65 0.60
N GLN A 7 -15.01 -7.03 1.87
CA GLN A 7 -14.58 -6.14 2.97
C GLN A 7 -13.07 -5.91 2.94
N PHE A 8 -12.29 -6.88 2.48
CA PHE A 8 -10.84 -6.80 2.44
C PHE A 8 -10.33 -7.38 1.12
N GLY A 9 -9.25 -6.81 0.57
CA GLY A 9 -8.53 -7.39 -0.55
C GLY A 9 -9.42 -7.57 -1.77
N GLY A 10 -9.71 -6.48 -2.50
CA GLY A 10 -10.62 -6.54 -3.66
C GLY A 10 -10.19 -7.53 -4.75
N GLY A 11 -8.90 -7.83 -4.83
CA GLY A 11 -8.33 -8.91 -5.65
C GLY A 11 -7.88 -10.13 -4.82
N ALA A 12 -7.21 -9.92 -3.68
CA ALA A 12 -6.72 -11.02 -2.83
C ALA A 12 -6.72 -10.68 -1.33
N GLN A 13 -7.13 -11.64 -0.52
CA GLN A 13 -7.01 -11.59 0.94
C GLN A 13 -6.19 -12.78 1.44
N LEU A 14 -5.19 -12.50 2.29
CA LEU A 14 -4.34 -13.51 2.92
C LEU A 14 -4.32 -13.31 4.43
N GLN A 15 -4.34 -14.40 5.19
CA GLN A 15 -4.37 -14.36 6.65
C GLN A 15 -3.63 -15.56 7.26
N ASP A 16 -2.88 -15.33 8.34
CA ASP A 16 -2.17 -16.35 9.12
C ASP A 16 -1.21 -17.18 8.26
N ILE A 17 -0.35 -16.47 7.52
CA ILE A 17 0.56 -17.07 6.54
C ILE A 17 2.02 -16.87 6.93
N TYR A 18 2.82 -17.93 6.85
CA TYR A 18 4.26 -17.78 7.07
C TYR A 18 4.92 -16.92 5.98
N LYS A 19 4.55 -17.17 4.71
CA LYS A 19 5.16 -16.50 3.57
C LYS A 19 4.15 -16.23 2.46
N PHE A 20 4.26 -15.08 1.80
CA PHE A 20 3.64 -14.83 0.48
C PHE A 20 4.62 -14.23 -0.52
N ASP A 21 4.41 -14.59 -1.78
CA ASP A 21 5.15 -14.08 -2.94
C ASP A 21 4.12 -13.64 -4.00
N ILE A 22 4.10 -12.35 -4.34
CA ILE A 22 3.31 -11.82 -5.45
C ILE A 22 4.29 -11.32 -6.51
N ILE A 23 4.31 -11.98 -7.66
CA ILE A 23 5.34 -11.78 -8.67
C ILE A 23 4.69 -11.68 -10.04
N ASN A 24 5.06 -10.66 -10.83
CA ASN A 24 4.55 -10.46 -12.20
C ASN A 24 3.02 -10.43 -12.28
N CYS A 25 2.38 -9.75 -11.32
CA CYS A 25 0.93 -9.69 -11.22
C CYS A 25 0.41 -8.28 -11.51
N ASN A 26 -0.80 -8.20 -12.06
CA ASN A 26 -1.53 -6.95 -12.24
C ASN A 26 -2.80 -6.96 -11.38
N PHE A 27 -2.93 -5.97 -10.51
CA PHE A 27 -4.13 -5.70 -9.73
C PHE A 27 -4.73 -4.39 -10.24
N GLU A 28 -5.80 -4.50 -11.03
CA GLU A 28 -6.40 -3.37 -11.72
C GLU A 28 -7.88 -3.24 -11.37
N ASN A 29 -8.31 -2.02 -11.03
CA ASN A 29 -9.72 -1.70 -10.79
C ASN A 29 -10.39 -2.55 -9.69
N ASN A 30 -9.61 -3.03 -8.71
CA ASN A 30 -10.18 -3.77 -7.58
C ASN A 30 -10.78 -2.80 -6.57
N LEU A 31 -11.87 -3.22 -5.93
CA LEU A 31 -12.60 -2.42 -4.95
C LEU A 31 -12.80 -3.23 -3.68
N ALA A 32 -12.36 -2.68 -2.53
CA ALA A 32 -12.66 -3.22 -1.22
C ALA A 32 -13.49 -2.24 -0.36
N GLY A 33 -14.44 -2.78 0.41
CA GLY A 33 -15.29 -2.03 1.33
C GLY A 33 -14.61 -1.63 2.64
N GLY A 34 -13.43 -2.18 2.93
CA GLY A 34 -12.69 -1.95 4.18
C GLY A 34 -11.22 -1.70 3.92
N LEU A 35 -10.42 -2.73 3.65
CA LEU A 35 -8.95 -2.58 3.60
C LEU A 35 -8.36 -3.18 2.33
N GLY A 36 -7.34 -2.54 1.78
CA GLY A 36 -6.56 -3.10 0.68
C GLY A 36 -7.39 -3.24 -0.59
N GLY A 37 -7.55 -2.16 -1.37
CA GLY A 37 -8.38 -2.19 -2.57
C GLY A 37 -8.01 -3.31 -3.54
N GLY A 38 -6.72 -3.61 -3.67
CA GLY A 38 -6.22 -4.81 -4.35
C GLY A 38 -5.95 -5.96 -3.39
N ILE A 39 -5.10 -5.75 -2.38
CA ILE A 39 -4.61 -6.82 -1.51
C ILE A 39 -4.72 -6.44 -0.04
N ALA A 40 -5.23 -7.35 0.78
CA ALA A 40 -5.15 -7.26 2.23
C ALA A 40 -4.42 -8.48 2.80
N VAL A 41 -3.38 -8.26 3.61
CA VAL A 41 -2.65 -9.31 4.31
C VAL A 41 -2.63 -9.06 5.81
N PHE A 42 -2.95 -10.09 6.58
CA PHE A 42 -2.94 -10.08 8.03
C PHE A 42 -2.05 -11.21 8.55
N ASN A 43 -1.24 -10.93 9.57
CA ASN A 43 -0.45 -11.91 10.31
C ASN A 43 0.50 -12.70 9.40
N PHE A 44 1.66 -12.12 9.09
CA PHE A 44 2.67 -12.76 8.24
C PHE A 44 4.10 -12.67 8.76
N THR A 45 4.93 -13.66 8.44
CA THR A 45 6.36 -13.58 8.77
C THR A 45 7.15 -12.91 7.64
N VAL A 46 7.00 -13.38 6.40
CA VAL A 46 7.76 -12.82 5.26
C VAL A 46 6.86 -12.58 4.06
N GLY A 47 6.78 -11.34 3.60
CA GLY A 47 6.02 -10.95 2.43
C GLY A 47 6.88 -10.27 1.38
N GLN A 48 6.64 -10.58 0.11
CA GLN A 48 7.23 -9.80 -0.97
C GLN A 48 6.31 -9.60 -2.17
N ILE A 49 6.48 -8.45 -2.82
CA ILE A 49 5.83 -8.08 -4.06
C ILE A 49 6.90 -7.62 -5.03
N ILE A 50 6.95 -8.26 -6.19
CA ILE A 50 8.04 -8.10 -7.15
C ILE A 50 7.46 -7.90 -8.55
N SER A 51 7.98 -6.91 -9.29
CA SER A 51 7.68 -6.71 -10.71
C SER A 51 6.17 -6.71 -11.00
N SER A 52 5.40 -6.03 -10.16
CA SER A 52 3.93 -6.07 -10.18
C SER A 52 3.32 -4.67 -10.27
N ASN A 53 2.12 -4.60 -10.85
CA ASN A 53 1.39 -3.35 -11.08
C ASN A 53 0.11 -3.29 -10.26
N PHE A 54 -0.13 -2.14 -9.65
CA PHE A 54 -1.36 -1.80 -8.94
C PHE A 54 -1.91 -0.53 -9.54
N THR A 55 -3.05 -0.62 -10.22
CA THR A 55 -3.64 0.51 -10.93
C THR A 55 -5.12 0.68 -10.59
N ASN A 56 -5.50 1.90 -10.22
CA ASN A 56 -6.89 2.27 -9.93
C ASN A 56 -7.58 1.33 -8.92
N ASN A 57 -6.84 0.85 -7.91
CA ASN A 57 -7.44 0.09 -6.82
C ASN A 57 -8.03 1.06 -5.80
N GLN A 58 -9.25 0.75 -5.35
CA GLN A 58 -10.04 1.65 -4.52
C GLN A 58 -10.46 0.98 -3.22
N VAL A 59 -10.52 1.76 -2.15
CA VAL A 59 -10.94 1.29 -0.83
C VAL A 59 -11.84 2.30 -0.13
N SER A 60 -12.70 1.83 0.77
CA SER A 60 -13.54 2.71 1.59
C SER A 60 -12.94 3.12 2.94
N TYR A 61 -11.83 2.51 3.38
CA TYR A 61 -11.23 2.83 4.69
C TYR A 61 -9.70 2.98 4.71
N SER A 62 -8.88 2.00 4.31
CA SER A 62 -7.41 2.11 4.45
C SER A 62 -6.63 1.25 3.44
N GLY A 63 -5.45 1.72 3.02
CA GLY A 63 -4.58 1.03 2.07
C GLY A 63 -5.20 0.93 0.68
N GLY A 64 -5.10 1.99 -0.12
CA GLY A 64 -5.87 2.10 -1.38
C GLY A 64 -5.61 0.95 -2.36
N ALA A 65 -4.37 0.50 -2.51
CA ALA A 65 -4.05 -0.77 -3.18
C ALA A 65 -3.78 -1.89 -2.19
N ILE A 66 -2.91 -1.65 -1.20
CA ILE A 66 -2.41 -2.70 -0.32
C ILE A 66 -2.59 -2.29 1.13
N GLN A 67 -3.17 -3.20 1.92
CA GLN A 67 -3.12 -3.15 3.37
C GLN A 67 -2.29 -4.33 3.90
N LEU A 68 -1.34 -4.02 4.79
CA LEU A 68 -0.60 -5.00 5.58
C LEU A 68 -0.82 -4.74 7.06
N PHE A 69 -1.01 -5.80 7.83
CA PHE A 69 -1.17 -5.74 9.29
C PHE A 69 -0.42 -6.91 9.94
N ASP A 70 0.32 -6.62 11.00
CA ASP A 70 1.06 -7.60 11.83
C ASP A 70 2.01 -8.48 11.01
N GLY A 71 3.17 -7.91 10.67
CA GLY A 71 4.13 -8.50 9.75
C GLY A 71 5.58 -8.38 10.22
N GLU A 72 6.43 -9.38 9.94
CA GLU A 72 7.84 -9.27 10.36
C GLU A 72 8.74 -8.62 9.31
N VAL A 73 8.71 -9.13 8.08
CA VAL A 73 9.52 -8.61 6.97
C VAL A 73 8.65 -8.44 5.73
N PHE A 74 8.62 -7.22 5.18
CA PHE A 74 7.92 -6.92 3.94
C PHE A 74 8.84 -6.24 2.92
N LYS A 75 8.79 -6.72 1.67
CA LYS A 75 9.62 -6.21 0.58
C LYS A 75 8.78 -5.85 -0.64
N ILE A 76 9.09 -4.71 -1.24
CA ILE A 76 8.62 -4.29 -2.56
C ILE A 76 9.83 -4.04 -3.43
N TYR A 77 9.82 -4.62 -4.63
CA TYR A 77 10.88 -4.44 -5.61
C TYR A 77 10.29 -4.30 -7.00
N ASP A 78 10.74 -3.30 -7.76
CA ASP A 78 10.37 -3.13 -9.18
C ASP A 78 8.84 -3.05 -9.40
N CYS A 79 8.10 -2.37 -8.51
CA CYS A 79 6.65 -2.30 -8.60
C CYS A 79 6.17 -0.91 -9.03
N ASN A 80 4.99 -0.87 -9.66
CA ASN A 80 4.32 0.37 -10.01
C ASN A 80 2.96 0.48 -9.30
N PHE A 81 2.73 1.63 -8.66
CA PHE A 81 1.49 2.00 -8.00
C PHE A 81 0.95 3.29 -8.60
N ASP A 82 -0.11 3.17 -9.39
CA ASP A 82 -0.70 4.25 -10.16
C ASP A 82 -2.17 4.47 -9.82
N ASP A 83 -2.53 5.69 -9.46
CA ASP A 83 -3.93 6.13 -9.23
C ASP A 83 -4.69 5.26 -8.21
N ASN A 84 -4.02 4.74 -7.18
CA ASN A 84 -4.68 3.96 -6.14
C ASN A 84 -5.16 4.88 -5.01
N GLY A 85 -6.27 4.52 -4.39
CA GLY A 85 -6.85 5.32 -3.31
C GLY A 85 -8.31 4.99 -3.04
N GLY A 86 -9.18 5.96 -3.34
CA GLY A 86 -10.61 5.94 -3.00
C GLY A 86 -10.89 6.78 -1.77
N ASN A 87 -11.71 6.28 -0.85
CA ASN A 87 -11.97 6.91 0.44
C ASN A 87 -10.96 6.45 1.52
N ALA A 88 -9.79 5.96 1.10
CA ALA A 88 -8.71 5.60 2.01
C ALA A 88 -8.43 6.76 2.97
N GLN A 89 -8.50 6.52 4.27
CA GLN A 89 -8.12 7.49 5.29
C GLN A 89 -6.60 7.67 5.28
N THR A 90 -5.85 6.59 5.12
CA THR A 90 -4.38 6.60 5.09
C THR A 90 -3.84 5.64 4.04
N GLY A 91 -2.63 5.93 3.55
CA GLY A 91 -1.92 5.07 2.60
C GLY A 91 -2.63 4.95 1.26
N GLY A 92 -2.50 5.96 0.41
CA GLY A 92 -3.22 6.00 -0.86
C GLY A 92 -2.88 4.84 -1.79
N ALA A 93 -1.62 4.40 -1.84
CA ALA A 93 -1.27 3.11 -2.42
C ALA A 93 -1.17 2.04 -1.34
N ILE A 94 -0.30 2.26 -0.35
CA ILE A 94 0.06 1.22 0.61
C ILE A 94 -0.13 1.75 2.03
N GLN A 95 -0.73 0.92 2.85
CA GLN A 95 -0.71 1.07 4.29
C GLN A 95 -0.09 -0.14 4.96
N THR A 96 0.83 0.11 5.89
CA THR A 96 1.34 -0.90 6.82
C THR A 96 1.05 -0.50 8.26
N TYR A 97 0.76 -1.49 9.09
CA TYR A 97 0.54 -1.33 10.52
C TYR A 97 1.20 -2.51 11.25
N GLU A 98 2.11 -2.21 12.18
CA GLU A 98 2.86 -3.25 12.91
C GLU A 98 3.62 -4.18 11.95
N VAL A 99 4.32 -3.59 10.99
CA VAL A 99 5.22 -4.33 10.09
C VAL A 99 6.66 -3.93 10.40
N ASN A 100 7.45 -4.86 10.96
CA ASN A 100 8.71 -4.52 11.61
C ASN A 100 9.81 -4.04 10.65
N HIS A 101 10.06 -4.77 9.56
CA HIS A 101 11.10 -4.43 8.60
C HIS A 101 10.49 -4.25 7.21
N ILE A 102 10.58 -3.03 6.68
CA ILE A 102 10.01 -2.68 5.37
C ILE A 102 11.13 -2.24 4.43
N SER A 103 11.21 -2.88 3.26
CA SER A 103 12.14 -2.50 2.19
C SER A 103 11.38 -2.20 0.91
N ILE A 104 11.58 -1.02 0.33
CA ILE A 104 10.97 -0.60 -0.93
C ILE A 104 12.09 -0.15 -1.86
N LEU A 105 12.19 -0.82 -3.01
CA LEU A 105 13.31 -0.68 -3.92
C LEU A 105 12.80 -0.55 -5.35
N ASP A 106 13.45 0.33 -6.12
CA ASP A 106 13.27 0.41 -7.57
C ASP A 106 11.80 0.54 -8.01
N SER A 107 10.97 1.22 -7.21
CA SER A 107 9.50 1.24 -7.40
C SER A 107 8.96 2.64 -7.65
N ILE A 108 7.81 2.73 -8.30
CA ILE A 108 7.15 4.00 -8.66
C ILE A 108 5.80 4.09 -7.95
N PHE A 109 5.56 5.24 -7.31
CA PHE A 109 4.30 5.60 -6.69
C PHE A 109 3.84 6.94 -7.27
N GLN A 110 2.77 6.90 -8.06
CA GLN A 110 2.26 8.06 -8.76
C GLN A 110 0.75 8.21 -8.63
N TYR A 111 0.30 9.47 -8.49
CA TYR A 111 -1.12 9.83 -8.46
C TYR A 111 -1.96 9.12 -7.39
N ASN A 112 -1.34 8.49 -6.39
CA ASN A 112 -2.06 7.81 -5.34
C ASN A 112 -2.59 8.81 -4.33
N PHE A 113 -3.75 8.53 -3.74
CA PHE A 113 -4.43 9.50 -2.90
C PHE A 113 -5.16 8.92 -1.70
N CYS A 114 -5.23 9.70 -0.62
CA CYS A 114 -6.01 9.39 0.57
C CYS A 114 -6.59 10.67 1.19
N ALA A 115 -7.48 10.50 2.17
CA ALA A 115 -8.13 11.59 2.88
C ALA A 115 -7.21 12.24 3.92
N ASN A 116 -6.43 11.48 4.70
CA ASN A 116 -5.73 12.02 5.87
C ASN A 116 -4.21 12.06 5.75
N SER A 117 -3.52 10.92 5.57
CA SER A 117 -2.05 10.91 5.59
C SER A 117 -1.42 9.81 4.75
N GLY A 118 -0.27 10.13 4.14
CA GLY A 118 0.49 9.17 3.33
C GLY A 118 -0.16 8.91 1.97
N GLY A 119 -0.26 9.96 1.13
CA GLY A 119 -0.88 9.86 -0.19
C GLY A 119 -0.31 8.73 -1.07
N GLY A 120 0.99 8.44 -0.95
CA GLY A 120 1.60 7.26 -1.56
C GLY A 120 1.58 6.08 -0.59
N ILE A 121 2.36 6.20 0.48
CA ILE A 121 2.52 5.15 1.48
C ILE A 121 2.31 5.73 2.87
N TYR A 122 1.63 4.98 3.72
CA TYR A 122 1.54 5.23 5.15
C TYR A 122 2.10 4.03 5.92
N ILE A 123 3.15 4.27 6.71
CA ILE A 123 3.79 3.24 7.54
C ILE A 123 3.56 3.59 9.00
N LYS A 124 3.01 2.64 9.77
CA LYS A 124 2.79 2.80 11.22
C LYS A 124 3.40 1.63 11.99
N TYR A 125 4.17 1.96 13.02
CA TYR A 125 4.84 1.00 13.91
C TYR A 125 5.78 0.03 13.16
N ALA A 126 6.73 0.59 12.42
CA ALA A 126 7.86 -0.16 11.87
C ALA A 126 9.13 0.10 12.70
N SER A 127 9.96 -0.93 12.84
CA SER A 127 11.26 -0.84 13.51
C SER A 127 12.35 -0.36 12.55
N GLU A 128 12.28 -0.80 11.29
CA GLU A 128 13.21 -0.43 10.24
C GLU A 128 12.47 -0.18 8.92
N ILE A 129 12.84 0.92 8.25
CA ILE A 129 12.30 1.30 6.95
C ILE A 129 13.46 1.65 6.03
N PHE A 130 13.51 1.00 4.88
CA PHE A 130 14.49 1.24 3.84
C PHE A 130 13.79 1.54 2.52
N VAL A 131 14.06 2.70 1.92
CA VAL A 131 13.48 3.11 0.64
C VAL A 131 14.59 3.64 -0.26
N GLU A 132 14.92 2.92 -1.33
CA GLU A 132 15.94 3.38 -2.29
C GLU A 132 15.45 3.27 -3.73
N ARG A 133 16.03 4.11 -4.59
CA ARG A 133 15.81 4.12 -6.06
C ARG A 133 14.33 4.11 -6.45
N SER A 134 13.47 4.63 -5.58
CA SER A 134 12.04 4.65 -5.75
C SER A 134 11.56 6.08 -5.95
N THR A 135 10.57 6.26 -6.82
CA THR A 135 10.06 7.58 -7.20
C THR A 135 8.65 7.77 -6.65
N PHE A 136 8.42 8.91 -5.98
CA PHE A 136 7.12 9.31 -5.46
C PHE A 136 6.74 10.66 -6.06
N TYR A 137 5.67 10.72 -6.87
CA TYR A 137 5.23 11.99 -7.45
C TYR A 137 3.71 12.09 -7.57
N ASN A 138 3.18 13.30 -7.42
CA ASN A 138 1.74 13.59 -7.50
C ASN A 138 0.85 12.74 -6.56
N ASN A 139 1.41 12.22 -5.47
CA ASN A 139 0.61 11.54 -4.46
C ASN A 139 0.04 12.55 -3.46
N THR A 140 -1.24 12.43 -3.09
CA THR A 140 -1.97 13.48 -2.36
C THR A 140 -2.68 12.96 -1.11
N ALA A 141 -2.48 13.61 0.04
CA ALA A 141 -3.29 13.44 1.24
C ALA A 141 -4.14 14.71 1.46
N HIS A 142 -5.46 14.62 1.35
CA HIS A 142 -6.34 15.80 1.21
C HIS A 142 -6.45 16.66 2.48
N ASN A 143 -6.32 16.06 3.67
CA ASN A 143 -6.34 16.76 4.96
C ASN A 143 -4.94 17.04 5.52
N GLU A 144 -3.87 16.80 4.77
CA GLU A 144 -2.55 17.36 5.09
C GLU A 144 -2.55 18.85 4.75
N THR A 145 -3.12 19.65 5.65
CA THR A 145 -2.94 21.10 5.64
C THR A 145 -1.45 21.46 5.65
N LEU A 146 -0.93 21.93 4.51
CA LEU A 146 0.17 22.91 4.39
C LEU A 146 1.52 22.58 5.07
N LEU A 147 1.94 21.32 5.14
CA LEU A 147 3.31 20.96 5.52
C LEU A 147 3.89 19.93 4.54
N GLN A 148 4.40 20.42 3.41
CA GLN A 148 5.51 19.74 2.72
C GLN A 148 6.69 19.65 3.70
N LYS A 149 6.74 18.61 4.54
CA LYS A 149 7.93 18.18 5.27
C LYS A 149 7.72 16.74 5.71
N GLN A 150 8.29 15.81 4.95
CA GLN A 150 9.11 14.71 5.45
C GLN A 150 9.59 13.84 4.27
N PHE A 151 10.48 14.38 3.44
CA PHE A 151 11.58 13.55 2.99
C PHE A 151 12.50 13.43 4.19
N TYR A 152 12.40 12.32 4.92
CA TYR A 152 13.57 11.87 5.67
C TYR A 152 14.64 11.58 4.63
N HIS A 153 15.81 12.20 4.81
CA HIS A 153 17.01 11.85 4.06
C HIS A 153 17.15 10.33 3.99
N VAL A 154 17.03 9.77 2.79
CA VAL A 154 17.67 8.51 2.45
C VAL A 154 18.81 8.89 1.52
N GLN A 155 20.02 8.47 1.85
CA GLN A 155 21.25 8.81 1.13
C GLN A 155 21.21 8.31 -0.32
#